data_AF-A0A945X315-F1
#
_entry.id   AF-A0A945X315-F1
#
_cell.length_a   1.000
_cell.length_b   1.000
_cell.length_c   1.000
_cell.angle_alpha   90.00
_cell.angle_beta   90.00
_cell.angle_gamma   90.00
#
_symmetry.space_group_name_H-M   'P 1'
#
loop_
_entity.id
_entity.type
_entity.pdbx_description
1 polymer ?
#
loop_
_entity_poly.entity_id
_entity_poly.type
_entity_poly.pdbx_seq_one_letter_code
_entity_poly.pdbx_strand_id
1 'polypeptide(L)'
;MGIGPIILLVWFLLMISSIATGIVMAVVRGVGSLKWSAQTVLGTLLYYGFISAGLGVSEGVWTATSPGLLIALAVGGAGVALTIVGIRGLVRTRTADGQDGRTT
;
A
#
# COMPACT_ATOMS: atom_id res chain seq x y z
N MET A 1 23.50 -1.45 -18.45
CA MET A 1 22.14 -2.02 -18.49
C MET A 1 21.25 -1.10 -17.68
N GLY A 2 20.21 -0.51 -18.30
CA GLY A 2 19.33 0.43 -17.61
C GLY A 2 18.62 -0.25 -16.44
N ILE A 3 18.65 0.37 -15.26
CA ILE A 3 17.97 -0.10 -14.06
C ILE A 3 16.44 0.07 -14.21
N GLY A 4 15.99 1.02 -15.05
CA GLY A 4 14.59 1.37 -15.29
C GLY A 4 13.67 0.19 -15.66
N PRO A 5 13.99 -0.64 -16.68
CA PRO A 5 13.14 -1.76 -17.08
C PRO A 5 12.95 -2.82 -15.99
N ILE A 6 14.00 -3.09 -15.20
CA ILE A 6 13.93 -4.07 -14.10
C ILE A 6 13.06 -3.52 -12.97
N ILE A 7 13.23 -2.25 -12.62
CA ILE A 7 12.40 -1.59 -11.59
C ILE A 7 10.94 -1.51 -12.03
N LEU A 8 10.65 -1.21 -13.30
CA LEU A 8 9.28 -1.22 -13.83
C LEU A 8 8.63 -2.60 -13.74
N LEU A 9 9.38 -3.67 -14.03
CA LEU A 9 8.88 -5.03 -13.92
C LEU A 9 8.59 -5.41 -12.46
N VAL A 10 9.50 -5.08 -11.54
CA VAL A 10 9.29 -5.27 -10.09
C VAL A 10 8.08 -4.46 -9.61
N TRP A 11 7.95 -3.22 -10.04
CA TRP A 11 6.82 -2.35 -9.72
C TRP A 11 5.49 -2.97 -10.17
N PHE A 12 5.44 -3.50 -11.40
CA PHE A 12 4.24 -4.13 -11.94
C PHE A 12 3.85 -5.40 -11.18
N LEU A 13 4.84 -6.23 -10.83
CA LEU A 13 4.63 -7.42 -10.00
C LEU A 13 4.10 -7.07 -8.61
N LEU A 14 4.65 -6.03 -7.98
CA LEU A 14 4.17 -5.54 -6.69
C LEU A 14 2.72 -5.03 -6.80
N MET A 15 2.41 -4.28 -7.85
CA MET A 15 1.06 -3.78 -8.13
C MET A 15 0.04 -4.92 -8.20
N ILE A 16 0.33 -5.95 -8.99
CA ILE A 16 -0.52 -7.14 -9.12
C ILE A 16 -0.65 -7.86 -7.77
N SER A 17 0.46 -8.03 -7.05
CA SER A 17 0.48 -8.70 -5.74
C SER A 17 -0.36 -7.96 -4.69
N SER A 18 -0.31 -6.63 -4.67
CA SER A 18 -1.11 -5.81 -3.76
C SER A 18 -2.61 -5.95 -4.05
N ILE A 19 -3.00 -5.94 -5.32
CA ILE A 19 -4.40 -6.14 -5.74
C ILE A 19 -4.87 -7.54 -5.35
N ALA A 20 -4.07 -8.57 -5.65
CA ALA A 20 -4.38 -9.95 -5.29
C ALA A 20 -4.57 -10.11 -3.78
N THR A 21 -3.70 -9.49 -2.98
CA THR A 21 -3.81 -9.48 -1.52
C THR A 21 -5.10 -8.81 -1.05
N GLY A 22 -5.48 -7.70 -1.66
CA GLY A 22 -6.75 -7.02 -1.41
C GLY A 22 -7.97 -7.90 -1.68
N ILE A 23 -7.97 -8.59 -2.82
CA ILE A 23 -9.05 -9.51 -3.22
C ILE A 23 -9.13 -10.68 -2.25
N VAL A 24 -8.00 -11.31 -1.92
CA VAL A 24 -7.94 -12.41 -0.94
C VAL A 24 -8.48 -11.96 0.42
N MET A 25 -8.09 -10.78 0.91
CA MET A 25 -8.61 -10.26 2.18
C MET A 25 -10.12 -9.97 2.13
N ALA A 26 -10.63 -9.44 1.01
CA ALA A 26 -12.06 -9.20 0.82
C ALA A 26 -12.88 -10.50 0.83
N VAL A 27 -12.37 -11.55 0.19
CA VAL A 27 -13.02 -12.88 0.15
C VAL A 27 -12.97 -13.57 1.51
N VAL A 28 -11.83 -13.55 2.19
CA VAL A 28 -11.62 -14.29 3.45
C VAL A 28 -12.34 -13.65 4.64
N ARG A 29 -12.47 -12.32 4.67
CA ARG A 29 -12.92 -11.59 5.87
C ARG A 29 -14.30 -10.95 5.75
N GLY A 30 -15.02 -11.17 4.65
CA GLY A 30 -16.39 -10.70 4.45
C GLY A 30 -16.57 -9.17 4.41
N VAL A 31 -17.83 -8.74 4.22
CA VAL A 31 -18.19 -7.33 3.94
C VAL A 31 -17.86 -6.38 5.11
N GLY A 32 -17.86 -6.86 6.36
CA GLY A 32 -17.59 -6.04 7.55
C GLY A 32 -16.16 -5.50 7.65
N SER A 33 -15.19 -6.19 7.03
CA SER A 33 -13.77 -5.80 7.04
C SER A 33 -13.32 -5.12 5.74
N LEU A 34 -14.22 -5.03 4.74
CA LEU A 34 -13.91 -4.57 3.38
C LEU A 34 -13.30 -3.16 3.37
N LYS A 35 -13.81 -2.26 4.24
CA LYS A 35 -13.31 -0.90 4.38
C LYS A 35 -11.83 -0.84 4.77
N TRP A 36 -11.39 -1.73 5.66
CA TRP A 36 -10.01 -1.77 6.14
C TRP A 36 -9.09 -2.45 5.14
N SER A 37 -9.58 -3.49 4.46
CA SER A 37 -8.89 -4.13 3.34
C SER A 37 -8.67 -3.13 2.20
N ALA A 38 -9.71 -2.38 1.81
CA ALA A 38 -9.63 -1.34 0.79
C ALA A 38 -8.64 -0.23 1.18
N GLN A 39 -8.65 0.20 2.45
CA GLN A 39 -7.71 1.20 2.96
C GLN A 39 -6.26 0.69 2.94
N THR A 40 -6.05 -0.60 3.20
CA THR A 40 -4.73 -1.24 3.11
C THR A 40 -4.24 -1.30 1.66
N VAL A 41 -5.11 -1.68 0.72
CA VAL A 41 -4.80 -1.70 -0.72
C VAL A 41 -4.47 -0.31 -1.23
N LEU A 42 -5.29 0.68 -0.87
CA LEU A 42 -5.07 2.07 -1.26
C LEU A 42 -3.75 2.61 -0.68
N GLY A 43 -3.45 2.29 0.58
CA GLY A 43 -2.18 2.64 1.21
C GLY A 43 -0.98 2.02 0.50
N THR A 44 -1.05 0.74 0.12
CA THR A 44 0.01 0.06 -0.62
C THR A 44 0.18 0.62 -2.03
N LEU A 45 -0.90 1.02 -2.71
CA LEU A 45 -0.80 1.69 -4.00
C LEU A 45 -0.09 3.04 -3.89
N LEU A 46 -0.44 3.83 -2.87
CA LEU A 46 0.21 5.11 -2.61
C LEU A 46 1.67 4.96 -2.18
N TYR A 47 2.02 3.86 -1.49
CA TYR A 47 3.40 3.51 -1.13
C TYR A 47 4.32 3.47 -2.36
N TYR A 48 3.78 3.14 -3.54
CA TYR A 48 4.53 3.15 -4.79
C TYR A 48 5.00 4.53 -5.25
N GLY A 49 4.52 5.62 -4.64
CA GLY A 49 5.12 6.95 -4.78
C GLY A 49 6.63 6.96 -4.47
N PHE A 50 7.09 6.13 -3.53
CA PHE A 50 8.53 5.99 -3.25
C PHE A 50 9.32 5.38 -4.42
N ILE A 51 8.70 4.52 -5.23
CA ILE A 51 9.37 3.94 -6.39
C ILE A 51 9.53 4.99 -7.48
N SER A 52 8.51 5.84 -7.69
CA SER A 52 8.63 7.00 -8.59
C SER A 52 9.71 7.97 -8.13
N ALA A 53 9.80 8.23 -6.81
CA ALA A 53 10.88 9.04 -6.22
C ALA A 53 12.26 8.43 -6.49
N GLY A 54 12.43 7.12 -6.25
CA GLY A 54 13.67 6.41 -6.52
C GLY A 54 14.08 6.44 -7.99
N LEU A 55 13.13 6.22 -8.90
CA LEU A 55 13.36 6.29 -10.34
C LEU A 55 13.79 7.69 -10.78
N GLY A 56 13.03 8.72 -10.41
CA GLY A 56 13.32 10.11 -10.79
C GLY A 56 14.70 10.58 -10.30
N VAL A 57 15.12 10.16 -9.11
CA VAL A 57 16.47 10.46 -8.60
C VAL A 57 17.53 9.63 -9.34
N SER A 58 17.29 8.34 -9.56
CA SER A 58 18.26 7.43 -10.21
C SER A 58 18.52 7.77 -11.69
N GLU A 59 17.53 8.34 -12.37
CA GLU A 59 17.64 8.79 -13.76
C GLU A 59 18.16 10.23 -13.86
N GLY A 60 18.41 10.90 -12.73
CA GLY A 60 18.86 12.30 -12.68
C GLY A 60 17.79 13.32 -13.09
N VAL A 61 16.54 12.87 -13.27
CA VAL A 61 15.40 13.73 -13.66
C VAL A 61 14.98 14.61 -12.49
N TRP A 62 15.08 14.11 -11.26
CA TRP A 62 14.67 14.78 -10.04
C TRP A 62 15.84 15.03 -9.10
N THR A 63 15.96 16.28 -8.65
CA THR A 63 16.88 16.70 -7.59
C THR A 63 16.16 16.75 -6.24
N ALA A 64 16.91 16.91 -5.15
CA ALA A 64 16.39 16.93 -3.77
C ALA A 64 15.26 17.95 -3.53
N THR A 65 15.19 19.01 -4.34
CA THR A 65 14.18 20.08 -4.23
C THR A 65 13.14 20.03 -5.35
N SER A 66 13.16 19.00 -6.20
CA SER A 66 12.22 18.94 -7.32
C SER A 66 10.79 18.75 -6.79
N PRO A 67 9.80 19.50 -7.31
CA PRO A 67 8.41 19.33 -6.90
C PRO A 67 7.91 17.89 -7.09
N GLY A 68 8.37 17.22 -8.16
CA GLY A 68 8.05 15.82 -8.45
C GLY A 68 8.52 14.86 -7.35
N LEU A 69 9.74 15.04 -6.84
CA LEU A 69 10.28 14.24 -5.75
C LEU A 69 9.49 14.47 -4.45
N LEU A 70 9.22 15.72 -4.10
CA LEU A 70 8.48 16.06 -2.89
C LEU A 70 7.06 15.47 -2.89
N ILE A 71 6.36 15.56 -4.03
CA ILE A 71 5.04 14.95 -4.19
C ILE A 71 5.13 13.43 -4.08
N ALA A 72 6.09 12.80 -4.76
CA ALA A 72 6.26 11.35 -4.74
C ALA A 72 6.56 10.82 -3.33
N LEU A 73 7.39 11.53 -2.55
CA LEU A 73 7.67 11.23 -1.15
C LEU A 73 6.44 11.44 -0.25
N ALA A 74 5.70 12.54 -0.43
CA ALA A 74 4.49 12.80 0.32
C ALA A 74 3.40 11.75 0.07
N VAL A 75 3.22 11.35 -1.20
CA VAL A 75 2.30 10.28 -1.62
C VAL A 75 2.72 8.94 -1.02
N GLY A 76 4.01 8.59 -1.11
CA GLY A 76 4.57 7.39 -0.48
C GLY A 76 4.32 7.36 1.03
N GLY A 77 4.60 8.48 1.71
CA GLY A 77 4.40 8.62 3.16
C GLY A 77 2.93 8.51 3.58
N ALA A 78 2.02 9.13 2.83
CA ALA A 78 0.58 8.97 3.03
C ALA A 78 0.15 7.50 2.86
N GLY A 79 0.74 6.81 1.88
CA GLY A 79 0.55 5.37 1.68
C GLY A 79 0.93 4.54 2.90
N VAL A 80 2.09 4.79 3.50
CA VAL A 80 2.51 4.12 4.75
C VAL A 80 1.49 4.31 5.86
N ALA A 81 1.07 5.55 6.09
CA ALA A 81 0.10 5.87 7.13
C ALA A 81 -1.23 5.13 6.91
N LEU A 82 -1.73 5.12 5.67
CA LEU A 82 -2.97 4.42 5.30
C LEU A 82 -2.86 2.91 5.48
N THR A 83 -1.74 2.30 5.09
CA THR A 83 -1.50 0.86 5.28
C THR A 83 -1.46 0.50 6.77
N ILE A 84 -0.79 1.29 7.60
CA ILE A 84 -0.75 1.07 9.06
C ILE A 84 -2.15 1.17 9.68
N VAL A 85 -2.94 2.17 9.28
CA VAL A 85 -4.32 2.35 9.79
C VAL A 85 -5.20 1.20 9.32
N GLY A 86 -5.10 0.78 8.06
CA GLY A 86 -5.83 -0.36 7.51
C GLY A 86 -5.53 -1.66 8.25
N ILE A 87 -4.25 -1.97 8.49
CA ILE A 87 -3.82 -3.14 9.28
C ILE A 87 -4.33 -3.05 10.72
N ARG A 88 -4.21 -1.90 11.39
CA ARG A 88 -4.74 -1.71 12.75
C ARG A 88 -6.25 -1.93 12.82
N GLY A 89 -6.99 -1.43 11.83
CA GLY A 89 -8.43 -1.64 11.71
C GLY A 89 -8.77 -3.13 11.53
N LEU A 90 -8.04 -3.81 10.65
CA LEU A 90 -8.16 -5.25 10.38
C LEU A 90 -7.86 -6.12 11.61
N VAL A 91 -6.94 -5.70 12.48
CA VAL A 91 -6.65 -6.41 13.74
C VAL A 91 -7.77 -6.17 14.75
N ARG A 92 -8.22 -4.92 14.92
CA ARG A 92 -9.30 -4.57 15.87
C ARG A 92 -10.63 -5.27 15.57
N THR A 93 -11.04 -5.34 14.30
CA THR A 93 -12.29 -6.03 13.93
C THR A 93 -12.23 -7.51 14.28
N ARG A 94 -11.07 -8.15 14.08
CA ARG A 94 -10.87 -9.57 14.42
C ARG A 94 -10.95 -9.82 15.93
N THR A 95 -10.46 -8.89 16.74
CA THR A 95 -10.54 -8.98 18.20
C THR A 95 -11.98 -8.82 18.70
N ALA A 96 -12.78 -7.93 18.09
CA ALA A 96 -14.19 -7.75 18.43
C ALA A 96 -15.02 -9.00 18.08
N ASP A 97 -14.89 -9.54 16.86
CA ASP A 97 -15.58 -10.79 16.47
C ASP A 97 -15.20 -11.98 17.36
N GLY A 98 -13.95 -12.03 17.83
CA GLY A 98 -13.47 -13.06 18.76
C GLY A 98 -13.94 -12.89 20.21
N GLN A 99 -14.41 -11.69 20.58
CA GLN A 99 -14.96 -11.41 21.91
C GLN A 99 -16.46 -11.76 21.98
N ASP A 100 -17.20 -11.49 20.90
CA ASP A 100 -18.64 -11.81 20.80
C ASP A 100 -18.91 -13.32 20.70
N GLY A 101 -17.94 -14.11 20.25
CA GLY A 101 -17.99 -15.58 20.27
C GLY A 101 -17.72 -16.22 21.64
N ARG A 102 -17.49 -15.44 22.70
CA ARG A 102 -17.10 -15.94 24.04
C ARG A 102 -18.20 -15.81 25.10
N THR A 103 -19.41 -15.42 24.71
CA THR A 103 -20.59 -15.28 25.58
C THR A 103 -21.68 -16.32 25.30
N THR A 104 -21.30 -17.55 24.96
CA THR A 104 -22.18 -18.73 25.06
C THR A 104 -21.89 -19.51 26.33
#